data_AF-G4HEH4-F1
#
_entry.id   AF-G4HEH4-F1
#
_cell.length_a   1.000
_cell.length_b   1.000
_cell.length_c   1.000
_cell.angle_alpha   90.00
_cell.angle_beta   90.00
_cell.angle_gamma   90.00
#
_symmetry.space_group_name_H-M   'P 1'
#
loop_
_entity.id
_entity.type
_entity.pdbx_description
1 polymer ?
#
loop_
_entity_poly.entity_id
_entity_poly.type
_entity_poly.pdbx_seq_one_letter_code
_entity_poly.pdbx_strand_id
1 'polypeptide(L)'
;MPIINHNGAMQIEMGSGDIKVSPGLLQLDYPCGVVVFQEYDEARPIGKWEPNDKIIAAPEETPIRMTFDKPESIDVVIWALQEAKRMMKEDTWESLLNDHRDYYHEVPK
;
A
#
# COMPACT_ATOMS: atom_id res chain seq x y z
N MET A 1 -6.69 -10.94 10.20
CA MET A 1 -5.44 -10.15 10.06
C MET A 1 -5.01 -10.18 8.61
N PRO A 2 -4.80 -9.02 7.96
CA PRO A 2 -4.46 -8.96 6.54
C PRO A 2 -2.98 -9.25 6.27
N ILE A 3 -2.15 -9.49 7.29
CA ILE A 3 -0.80 -10.02 7.09
C ILE A 3 -0.85 -11.55 7.00
N ILE A 4 -0.36 -12.09 5.89
CA ILE A 4 -0.14 -13.53 5.70
C ILE A 4 1.35 -13.80 5.47
N ASN A 5 1.81 -14.98 5.88
CA ASN A 5 3.12 -15.49 5.49
C ASN A 5 2.93 -16.45 4.32
N HIS A 6 3.45 -16.08 3.15
CA HIS A 6 3.43 -16.91 1.96
C HIS A 6 4.87 -17.30 1.60
N ASN A 7 5.22 -18.57 1.82
CA ASN A 7 6.56 -19.11 1.54
C ASN A 7 7.72 -18.31 2.20
N GLY A 8 7.51 -17.80 3.41
CA GLY A 8 8.51 -17.01 4.13
C GLY A 8 8.48 -15.51 3.80
N ALA A 9 7.73 -15.09 2.79
CA ALA A 9 7.49 -13.68 2.49
C ALA A 9 6.24 -13.20 3.23
N MET A 10 6.38 -12.10 3.97
CA MET A 10 5.25 -11.43 4.61
C MET A 10 4.50 -10.61 3.58
N GLN A 11 3.20 -10.82 3.45
CA GLN A 11 2.34 -10.12 2.52
C GLN A 11 1.20 -9.46 3.27
N ILE A 12 0.80 -8.27 2.83
CA ILE A 12 -0.48 -7.68 3.23
C ILE A 12 -1.48 -8.02 2.13
N GLU A 13 -2.39 -8.94 2.40
CA GLU A 13 -3.45 -9.32 1.48
C GLU A 13 -4.71 -8.48 1.74
N MET A 14 -5.19 -7.83 0.68
CA MET A 14 -6.42 -7.03 0.68
C MET A 14 -7.35 -7.58 -0.41
N GLY A 15 -7.98 -8.73 -0.14
CA GLY A 15 -8.70 -9.51 -1.16
C GLY A 15 -10.23 -9.56 -1.03
N SER A 16 -10.78 -9.36 0.17
CA SER A 16 -12.23 -9.51 0.42
C SER A 16 -12.78 -8.41 1.31
N GLY A 17 -13.61 -7.53 0.73
CA GLY A 17 -14.26 -6.43 1.44
C GLY A 17 -13.53 -5.10 1.30
N ASP A 18 -14.15 -4.03 1.79
CA ASP A 18 -13.54 -2.71 1.85
C ASP A 18 -12.41 -2.66 2.89
N ILE A 19 -11.44 -1.78 2.69
CA ILE A 19 -10.30 -1.61 3.60
C ILE A 19 -10.44 -0.31 4.39
N LYS A 20 -10.12 -0.33 5.69
CA LYS A 20 -10.05 0.87 6.50
C LYS A 20 -8.59 1.36 6.55
N VAL A 21 -8.32 2.49 5.90
CA VAL A 21 -6.98 3.07 5.82
C VAL A 21 -7.01 4.50 6.34
N SER A 22 -6.28 4.78 7.42
CA SER A 22 -6.25 6.11 8.03
C SER A 22 -4.84 6.71 7.94
N PRO A 23 -4.70 7.97 7.50
CA PRO A 23 -3.48 8.72 7.64
C PRO A 23 -3.37 9.26 9.08
N GLY A 24 -2.15 9.34 9.58
CA GLY A 24 -1.89 9.89 10.90
C GLY A 24 -0.46 10.41 11.05
N LEU A 25 -0.18 10.88 12.26
CA LEU A 25 1.17 11.15 12.75
C LEU A 25 1.46 10.23 13.94
N LEU A 26 2.65 9.65 13.97
CA LEU A 26 3.11 8.96 15.17
C LEU A 26 3.48 9.97 16.25
N GLN A 27 3.12 9.65 17.49
CA GLN A 27 3.50 10.43 18.66
C GLN A 27 4.95 10.13 19.05
N LEU A 28 5.90 10.70 18.30
CA LEU A 28 7.35 10.62 18.54
C LEU A 28 7.91 12.03 18.81
N ASP A 29 9.19 12.10 19.22
CA ASP A 29 9.91 13.38 19.41
C ASP A 29 10.09 14.17 18.10
N TYR A 30 9.75 13.58 16.94
CA TYR A 30 9.79 14.18 15.61
C TYR A 30 8.55 13.79 14.80
N PRO A 31 8.12 14.60 13.80
CA PRO A 31 6.98 14.27 12.97
C PRO A 31 7.31 13.10 12.04
N CYS A 32 6.62 11.98 12.23
CA CYS A 32 6.68 10.81 11.34
C CYS A 32 5.28 10.52 10.80
N GLY A 33 5.14 10.53 9.47
CA GLY A 33 3.89 10.21 8.80
C GLY A 33 3.59 8.71 8.90
N VAL A 34 2.33 8.36 9.11
CA VAL A 34 1.92 6.96 9.19
C VAL A 34 0.65 6.69 8.39
N VAL A 35 0.64 5.55 7.70
CA VAL A 35 -0.56 4.96 7.11
C VAL A 35 -0.90 3.71 7.91
N VAL A 36 -2.10 3.70 8.49
CA VAL A 36 -2.59 2.62 9.34
C VAL A 36 -3.63 1.82 8.59
N PHE A 37 -3.49 0.49 8.63
CA PHE A 37 -4.47 -0.45 8.11
C PHE A 37 -5.26 -1.06 9.27
N GLN A 38 -6.58 -0.94 9.22
CA GLN A 38 -7.49 -1.45 10.23
C GLN A 38 -8.49 -2.40 9.58
N GLU A 39 -8.95 -3.37 10.36
CA GLU A 39 -10.12 -4.17 9.99
C GLU A 39 -11.37 -3.33 10.29
N TYR A 40 -12.41 -3.45 9.46
CA TYR A 40 -13.73 -2.97 9.83
C TYR A 40 -14.39 -3.97 10.78
N ASP A 41 -15.14 -3.47 11.75
CA ASP A 41 -15.95 -4.32 12.63
C ASP A 41 -17.09 -5.03 11.87
N GLU A 42 -17.47 -4.53 10.69
CA GLU A 42 -18.51 -5.07 9.83
C GLU A 42 -18.06 -5.09 8.35
N ALA A 43 -18.52 -6.09 7.58
CA ALA A 43 -18.23 -6.17 6.14
C ALA A 43 -18.86 -5.00 5.39
N ARG A 44 -18.08 -4.33 4.52
CA ARG A 44 -18.51 -3.13 3.79
C ARG A 44 -18.45 -3.30 2.26
N PRO A 45 -19.28 -2.56 1.50
CA PRO A 45 -19.18 -2.51 0.04
C PRO A 45 -17.82 -1.98 -0.41
N ILE A 46 -17.19 -2.67 -1.35
CA ILE A 46 -15.86 -2.34 -1.87
C ILE A 46 -15.87 -0.96 -2.52
N GLY A 47 -14.85 -0.14 -2.19
CA GLY A 47 -14.56 1.10 -2.92
C GLY A 47 -15.39 2.30 -2.48
N LYS A 48 -16.07 2.21 -1.33
CA LYS A 48 -16.74 3.37 -0.75
C LYS A 48 -15.70 4.26 -0.08
N TRP A 49 -15.46 5.43 -0.66
CA TRP A 49 -14.62 6.45 -0.02
C TRP A 49 -15.35 7.01 1.21
N GLU A 50 -14.68 7.01 2.36
CA GLU A 50 -15.12 7.70 3.57
C GLU A 50 -14.04 8.71 4.00
N PRO A 51 -14.42 9.80 4.69
CA PRO A 51 -13.44 10.72 5.26
C PRO A 51 -12.57 9.95 6.25
N ASN A 52 -11.25 9.97 6.03
CA ASN A 52 -10.35 9.35 6.98
C ASN A 52 -10.28 10.20 8.24
N ASP A 53 -10.51 9.58 9.40
CA ASP A 53 -10.22 10.21 10.68
C ASP A 53 -8.71 10.48 10.74
N LYS A 54 -8.33 11.75 10.95
CA LYS A 54 -6.95 12.12 11.23
C LYS A 54 -6.65 11.68 12.66
N ILE A 55 -5.85 10.63 12.80
CA ILE A 55 -5.52 10.06 14.10
C ILE A 55 -4.08 10.39 14.50
N ILE A 56 -3.87 10.63 15.80
CA ILE A 56 -2.57 10.40 16.42
C ILE A 56 -2.55 8.92 16.77
N ALA A 57 -1.71 8.15 16.10
CA ALA A 57 -1.67 6.71 16.28
C ALA A 57 -0.69 6.36 17.41
N ALA A 58 -1.19 5.73 18.48
CA ALA A 58 -0.34 5.07 19.45
C ALA A 58 0.32 3.85 18.79
N PRO A 59 1.64 3.65 18.95
CA PRO A 59 2.34 2.51 18.39
C PRO A 59 1.71 1.16 18.76
N GLU A 60 1.14 1.02 19.94
CA GLU A 60 0.66 -0.25 20.47
C GLU A 60 -0.69 -0.67 19.88
N GLU A 61 -1.45 0.26 19.30
CA GLU A 61 -2.83 0.06 18.84
C GLU A 61 -2.93 -0.20 17.32
N THR A 62 -1.80 -0.23 16.62
CA THR A 62 -1.74 -0.33 15.15
C THR A 62 -1.02 -1.61 14.72
N PRO A 63 -1.77 -2.71 14.46
CA PRO A 63 -1.17 -4.01 14.17
C PRO A 63 -0.33 -3.98 12.88
N ILE A 64 -0.67 -3.09 11.95
CA ILE A 64 0.01 -2.94 10.66
C ILE A 64 0.12 -1.47 10.34
N ARG A 65 1.34 -1.02 10.04
CA ARG A 65 1.62 0.38 9.71
C ARG A 65 2.72 0.50 8.68
N MET A 66 2.64 1.55 7.87
CA MET A 66 3.75 2.05 7.07
C MET A 66 4.18 3.40 7.65
N THR A 67 5.47 3.58 7.88
CA THR A 67 6.04 4.80 8.47
C THR A 67 6.91 5.53 7.46
N PHE A 68 6.87 6.86 7.50
CA PHE A 68 7.54 7.72 6.55
C PHE A 68 8.21 8.89 7.29
N ASP A 69 9.54 8.88 7.30
CA ASP A 69 10.34 9.95 7.90
C ASP A 69 10.49 11.17 6.97
N LYS A 70 10.11 11.02 5.69
CA LYS A 70 10.19 12.07 4.66
C LYS A 70 8.96 12.06 3.76
N PRO A 71 8.44 13.24 3.36
CA PRO A 71 7.34 13.32 2.40
C PRO A 71 7.67 12.63 1.06
N GLU A 72 8.90 12.75 0.57
CA GLU A 72 9.28 12.17 -0.72
C GLU A 72 9.19 10.64 -0.72
N SER A 73 9.37 10.00 0.45
CA SER A 73 9.23 8.55 0.59
C SER A 73 7.78 8.07 0.42
N ILE A 74 6.79 8.86 0.85
CA ILE A 74 5.38 8.50 0.65
C ILE A 74 4.96 8.74 -0.81
N ASP A 75 5.51 9.76 -1.48
CA ASP A 75 5.22 10.04 -2.88
C ASP A 75 5.60 8.86 -3.80
N VAL A 76 6.75 8.23 -3.55
CA VAL A 76 7.18 7.02 -4.29
C VAL A 76 6.18 5.87 -4.12
N VAL A 77 5.67 5.67 -2.90
CA VAL A 77 4.66 4.63 -2.62
C VAL A 77 3.33 4.97 -3.29
N ILE A 78 2.89 6.23 -3.24
CA ILE A 78 1.68 6.68 -3.93
C ILE A 78 1.78 6.42 -5.43
N TRP A 79 2.91 6.78 -6.05
CA TRP A 79 3.13 6.54 -7.47
C TRP A 79 3.07 5.05 -7.82
N ALA A 80 3.76 4.20 -7.05
CA ALA A 80 3.75 2.75 -7.27
C ALA A 80 2.34 2.15 -7.11
N LEU A 81 1.55 2.61 -6.14
CA LEU A 81 0.16 2.18 -5.96
C LEU A 81 -0.75 2.61 -7.12
N GLN A 82 -0.54 3.81 -7.66
CA GLN A 82 -1.26 4.29 -8.84
C GLN A 82 -0.92 3.46 -10.07
N GLU A 83 0.36 3.14 -10.26
CA GLU A 83 0.82 2.33 -11.38
C GLU A 83 0.28 0.90 -11.28
N ALA A 84 0.37 0.27 -10.09
CA ALA A 84 -0.22 -1.05 -9.85
C ALA A 84 -1.73 -1.07 -10.16
N LYS A 85 -2.47 -0.02 -9.77
CA LYS A 85 -3.90 0.13 -10.10
C LYS A 85 -4.15 0.27 -11.60
N ARG A 86 -3.26 0.95 -12.34
CA ARG A 86 -3.33 1.05 -13.80
C ARG A 86 -3.10 -0.33 -14.43
N MET A 87 -2.05 -1.04 -14.01
CA MET A 87 -1.71 -2.38 -14.50
C MET A 87 -2.85 -3.36 -14.28
N MET A 88 -3.53 -3.33 -13.14
CA MET A 88 -4.71 -4.17 -12.87
C MET A 88 -5.87 -3.98 -13.87
N LYS A 89 -5.93 -2.84 -14.57
CA LYS A 89 -7.00 -2.50 -15.52
C LYS A 89 -6.59 -2.69 -16.97
N GLU A 90 -5.33 -2.42 -17.27
CA GLU A 90 -4.85 -2.20 -18.64
C GLU A 90 -3.86 -3.26 -19.10
N ASP A 91 -3.13 -3.88 -18.16
CA ASP A 91 -2.03 -4.78 -18.49
C ASP A 91 -2.41 -6.25 -18.27
N THR A 92 -1.77 -7.14 -19.02
CA THR A 92 -1.77 -8.57 -18.74
C THR A 92 -0.37 -9.00 -18.32
N TRP A 93 -0.25 -10.14 -17.66
CA TRP A 93 1.07 -10.63 -17.28
C TRP A 93 1.96 -10.89 -18.51
N GLU A 94 1.37 -11.25 -19.65
CA GLU A 94 2.06 -11.40 -20.93
C GLU A 94 2.56 -10.06 -21.50
N SER A 95 1.78 -8.97 -21.41
CA SER A 95 2.20 -7.66 -21.93
C SER A 95 3.42 -7.14 -21.18
N LEU A 96 3.41 -7.26 -19.85
CA LEU A 96 4.51 -6.83 -18.99
C LEU A 96 5.80 -7.61 -19.23
N LEU A 97 5.71 -8.93 -19.46
CA LEU A 97 6.88 -9.75 -19.75
C LEU A 97 7.51 -9.44 -21.12
N ASN A 98 6.71 -8.98 -22.08
CA ASN A 98 7.20 -8.60 -23.40
C ASN A 98 7.86 -7.20 -23.37
N ASP A 99 7.26 -6.25 -22.65
CA ASP A 99 7.79 -4.89 -22.49
C ASP A 99 9.19 -4.89 -21.84
N HIS A 100 9.42 -5.80 -20.88
CA HIS A 100 10.73 -5.98 -20.25
C HIS A 100 11.80 -6.62 -21.16
N ARG A 101 11.44 -7.35 -22.22
CA ARG A 101 12.43 -7.92 -23.15
C ARG A 101 13.06 -6.87 -24.04
N ASP A 102 12.29 -5.87 -24.46
CA ASP A 102 12.77 -4.80 -25.34
C ASP A 102 13.82 -3.92 -24.63
N TYR A 103 13.68 -3.72 -23.31
CA TYR A 103 14.66 -2.97 -22.51
C TYR A 103 16.06 -3.61 -22.42
N TYR A 104 16.17 -4.94 -22.52
CA TYR A 104 17.46 -5.66 -22.47
C TYR A 104 18.07 -5.91 -23.85
N HIS A 105 17.36 -5.61 -24.94
CA HIS A 105 17.89 -5.71 -26.29
C HIS A 105 18.53 -4.41 -26.81
N GLU A 106 18.29 -3.28 -26.15
CA GLU A 106 18.87 -1.98 -26.52
C GLU A 106 20.19 -1.64 -25.84
N VAL A 107 20.72 -2.50 -24.96
CA VAL A 107 22.06 -2.28 -24.38
C VAL A 107 23.11 -2.83 -25.35
N PRO A 108 23.86 -1.97 -26.08
CA PRO A 108 24.95 -2.46 -26.91
C PRO A 108 26.05 -2.99 -25.99
N LYS A 109 26.63 -4.13 -26.35
CA LYS A 109 27.83 -4.66 -25.69
C LYS A 109 29.02 -3.70 -25.79
#